data_AF-A0A5J4RJY2-F1
#
_entry.id   AF-A0A5J4RJY2-F1
#
_cell.length_a   1.000
_cell.length_b   1.000
_cell.length_c   1.000
_cell.angle_alpha   90.00
_cell.angle_beta   90.00
_cell.angle_gamma   90.00
#
_symmetry.space_group_name_H-M   'P 1'
#
loop_
_entity.id
_entity.type
_entity.pdbx_description
1 polymer ?
#
loop_
_entity_poly.entity_id
_entity_poly.type
_entity_poly.pdbx_seq_one_letter_code
_entity_poly.pdbx_strand_id
1 'polypeptide(L)'
;MTGYSYEKFKSNANNSGNNNFITDGFLWNNLNAGEGTKVVGSSASENQLVSYFGRINYTLLDRYLFIATFRADGASVFARNHKWGFFPSVALAWNMAEEKFMAPLKDKMQMLKWRVSYGQTGNSDIGENAFAAYYASPAWSNHDNSPVIGVFPNRLENPDLKWETTTELNLGLDVSMFNGFISASFEYYNKVISDLLSMKALNSYHNISFVMANIGKTQSRGFEFTLNTKNITRKKFSWTTDFTFTTYKDRWLERAVDWKPNVYESTTDPIRSIFARTTTGILQIEETLLQRVMYLFSINYK
;
A
#
# COMPACT_ATOMS: atom_id res chain seq x y z
N MET A 1 -14.06 -6.77 -24.14
CA MET A 1 -14.46 -5.44 -23.65
C MET A 1 -13.24 -4.54 -23.69
N THR A 2 -13.41 -3.28 -24.08
CA THR A 2 -12.38 -2.25 -24.01
C THR A 2 -12.96 -1.03 -23.30
N GLY A 3 -12.10 -0.21 -22.71
CA GLY A 3 -12.55 0.97 -21.98
C GLY A 3 -11.46 2.00 -21.76
N TYR A 4 -11.91 3.18 -21.39
CA TYR A 4 -11.10 4.33 -21.02
C TYR A 4 -11.57 4.84 -19.65
N SER A 5 -10.64 5.24 -18.81
CA SER A 5 -10.93 5.90 -17.53
C SER A 5 -10.10 7.17 -17.41
N TYR A 6 -10.71 8.20 -16.81
CA TYR A 6 -10.04 9.44 -16.44
C TYR A 6 -10.45 9.80 -15.02
N GLU A 7 -9.45 10.08 -14.20
CA GLU A 7 -9.63 10.46 -12.81
C GLU A 7 -8.78 11.70 -12.50
N LYS A 8 -9.35 12.61 -11.70
CA LYS A 8 -8.71 13.85 -11.29
C LYS A 8 -9.02 14.12 -9.83
N PHE A 9 -7.98 14.14 -9.00
CA PHE A 9 -8.06 14.53 -7.60
C PHE A 9 -7.55 15.95 -7.43
N LYS A 10 -8.33 16.78 -6.74
CA LYS A 10 -7.95 18.15 -6.39
C LYS A 10 -8.13 18.37 -4.90
N SER A 11 -7.10 18.86 -4.24
CA SER A 11 -7.16 19.34 -2.85
C SER A 11 -6.76 20.80 -2.83
N ASN A 12 -7.51 21.63 -2.10
CA ASN A 12 -7.11 23.00 -1.81
C ASN A 12 -7.28 23.23 -0.31
N ALA A 13 -6.30 23.86 0.31
CA ALA A 13 -6.38 24.25 1.70
C ALA A 13 -6.06 25.73 1.81
N ASN A 14 -6.74 26.40 2.73
CA ASN A 14 -6.39 27.73 3.19
C ASN A 14 -6.24 27.68 4.69
N ASN A 15 -5.21 28.35 5.19
CA ASN A 15 -5.03 28.55 6.62
C ASN A 15 -4.98 30.06 6.90
N SER A 16 -5.64 30.44 7.98
CA SER A 16 -5.60 31.81 8.47
C SER A 16 -5.48 31.74 9.99
N GLY A 17 -4.53 32.49 10.51
CA GLY A 17 -4.18 32.51 11.93
C GLY A 17 -3.78 33.91 12.36
N ASN A 18 -3.96 34.21 13.64
CA ASN A 18 -3.46 35.42 14.27
C ASN A 18 -3.24 35.11 15.75
N ASN A 19 -2.39 35.89 16.43
CA ASN A 19 -2.07 35.70 17.84
C ASN A 19 -2.06 37.05 18.59
N ASN A 20 -1.81 37.00 19.89
CA ASN A 20 -1.83 38.16 20.80
C ASN A 20 -3.19 38.89 20.80
N PHE A 21 -4.26 38.18 21.15
CA PHE A 21 -5.58 38.78 21.32
C PHE A 21 -5.66 39.57 22.62
N ILE A 22 -6.27 40.76 22.57
CA ILE A 22 -6.44 41.66 23.73
C ILE A 22 -7.38 41.04 24.79
N THR A 23 -8.27 40.14 24.37
CA THR A 23 -9.19 39.43 25.26
C THR A 23 -9.58 38.07 24.70
N ASP A 24 -9.73 37.09 25.60
CA ASP A 24 -10.23 35.75 25.28
C ASP A 24 -11.73 35.75 24.92
N GLY A 25 -12.45 36.85 25.18
CA GLY A 25 -13.88 36.97 24.88
C GLY A 25 -14.22 36.89 23.39
N PHE A 26 -13.24 37.10 22.51
CA PHE A 26 -13.39 36.95 21.06
C PHE A 26 -13.41 35.48 20.58
N LEU A 27 -13.02 34.54 21.45
CA LEU A 27 -12.90 33.11 21.13
C LEU A 27 -12.19 32.89 19.78
N TRP A 28 -12.69 31.96 18.95
CA TRP A 28 -12.08 31.60 17.66
C TRP A 28 -12.60 32.42 16.47
N ASN A 29 -13.62 33.27 16.67
CA ASN A 29 -14.42 33.85 15.59
C ASN A 29 -14.17 35.34 15.30
N ASN A 30 -13.08 35.94 15.81
CA ASN A 30 -12.65 37.30 15.45
C ASN A 30 -11.14 37.40 15.21
N LEU A 31 -10.65 36.73 14.17
CA LEU A 31 -9.22 36.64 13.83
C LEU A 31 -8.51 38.00 13.69
N ASN A 32 -9.24 39.04 13.25
CA ASN A 32 -8.65 40.37 13.02
C ASN A 32 -8.30 41.12 14.32
N ALA A 33 -8.81 40.69 15.47
CA ALA A 33 -8.55 41.32 16.77
C ALA A 33 -7.21 40.92 17.40
N GLY A 34 -6.47 39.98 16.81
CA GLY A 34 -5.09 39.67 17.24
C GLY A 34 -4.13 40.76 16.80
N GLU A 35 -3.24 41.19 17.70
CA GLU A 35 -2.23 42.24 17.43
C GLU A 35 -0.91 41.69 16.88
N GLY A 36 -0.74 40.36 16.86
CA GLY A 36 0.51 39.75 16.42
C GLY A 36 0.58 39.47 14.91
N THR A 37 1.45 38.53 14.53
CA THR A 37 1.73 38.25 13.12
C THR A 37 0.62 37.41 12.51
N LYS A 38 -0.08 37.99 11.53
CA LYS A 38 -1.09 37.28 10.75
C LYS A 38 -0.45 36.14 9.95
N VAL A 39 -0.94 34.92 10.15
CA VAL A 39 -0.62 33.75 9.34
C VAL A 39 -1.62 33.70 8.20
N VAL A 40 -1.13 33.76 6.97
CA VAL A 40 -1.93 33.62 5.76
C VAL A 40 -1.24 32.62 4.86
N GLY A 41 -1.90 31.50 4.59
CA GLY A 41 -1.35 30.44 3.75
C GLY A 41 -2.43 29.81 2.89
N SER A 42 -2.03 29.38 1.69
CA SER A 42 -2.86 28.61 0.78
C SER A 42 -2.02 27.52 0.14
N SER A 43 -2.61 26.35 -0.10
CA SER A 43 -2.01 25.27 -0.87
C SER A 43 -3.04 24.64 -1.80
N ALA A 44 -2.54 24.08 -2.90
CA ALA A 44 -3.34 23.32 -3.84
C ALA A 44 -2.52 22.14 -4.37
N SER A 45 -3.17 21.01 -4.56
CA SER A 45 -2.62 19.85 -5.26
C SER A 45 -3.63 19.33 -6.28
N GLU A 46 -3.10 18.85 -7.41
CA GLU A 46 -3.89 18.23 -8.46
C GLU A 46 -3.15 17.03 -9.04
N ASN A 47 -3.79 15.86 -8.98
CA ASN A 47 -3.29 14.61 -9.53
C ASN A 47 -4.29 14.09 -10.58
N GLN A 48 -3.77 13.56 -11.68
CA GLN A 48 -4.57 13.00 -12.77
C GLN A 48 -4.09 11.60 -13.12
N LEU A 49 -5.04 10.71 -13.37
CA LEU A 49 -4.82 9.34 -13.79
C LEU A 49 -5.66 9.05 -15.04
N VAL A 50 -5.00 8.58 -16.10
CA VAL A 50 -5.63 8.17 -17.35
C VAL A 50 -5.41 6.69 -17.54
N SER A 51 -6.41 5.94 -17.98
CA SER A 51 -6.28 4.49 -18.16
C SER A 51 -6.92 4.04 -19.45
N TYR A 52 -6.22 3.17 -20.17
CA TYR A 52 -6.75 2.38 -21.28
C TYR A 52 -6.72 0.91 -20.89
N PHE A 53 -7.82 0.19 -21.07
CA PHE A 53 -7.87 -1.23 -20.70
C PHE A 53 -8.69 -2.05 -21.69
N GLY A 54 -8.27 -3.30 -21.84
CA GLY A 54 -8.94 -4.32 -22.62
C GLY A 54 -9.01 -5.61 -21.82
N ARG A 55 -10.14 -6.32 -21.93
CA ARG A 55 -10.35 -7.63 -21.32
C ARG A 55 -11.00 -8.59 -22.31
N ILE A 56 -10.41 -9.76 -22.43
CA ILE A 56 -10.92 -10.92 -23.17
C ILE A 56 -11.34 -11.95 -22.14
N ASN A 57 -12.59 -12.42 -22.21
CA ASN A 57 -13.08 -13.54 -21.44
C ASN A 57 -13.54 -14.60 -22.44
N TYR A 58 -13.11 -15.83 -22.27
CA TYR A 58 -13.47 -16.94 -23.14
C TYR A 58 -13.80 -18.16 -22.29
N THR A 59 -14.95 -18.78 -22.59
CA THR A 59 -15.38 -20.02 -21.94
C THR A 59 -15.56 -21.07 -23.02
N LEU A 60 -14.86 -22.19 -22.88
CA LEU A 60 -14.92 -23.33 -23.78
C LEU A 60 -15.60 -24.51 -23.08
N LEU A 61 -16.64 -25.06 -23.71
CA LEU A 61 -17.38 -26.24 -23.25
C LEU A 61 -17.88 -26.14 -21.79
N ASP A 62 -18.14 -24.90 -21.35
CA ASP A 62 -18.54 -24.53 -19.98
C ASP A 62 -17.61 -25.02 -18.86
N ARG A 63 -16.35 -25.38 -19.21
CA ARG A 63 -15.40 -26.00 -18.28
C ARG A 63 -14.02 -25.39 -18.29
N TYR A 64 -13.56 -24.83 -19.41
CA TYR A 64 -12.29 -24.11 -19.49
C TYR A 64 -12.58 -22.63 -19.61
N LEU A 65 -12.15 -21.86 -18.62
CA LEU A 65 -12.32 -20.42 -18.60
C LEU A 65 -10.94 -19.78 -18.76
N PHE A 66 -10.85 -18.82 -19.66
CA PHE A 66 -9.66 -18.02 -19.90
C PHE A 66 -10.02 -16.55 -19.81
N ILE A 67 -9.20 -15.80 -19.08
CA ILE A 67 -9.31 -14.36 -18.97
C ILE A 67 -7.94 -13.76 -19.25
N ALA A 68 -7.87 -12.79 -20.15
CA ALA A 68 -6.70 -11.95 -20.34
C ALA A 68 -7.11 -10.49 -20.22
N THR A 69 -6.38 -9.73 -19.41
CA THR A 69 -6.58 -8.28 -19.26
C THR A 69 -5.28 -7.57 -19.62
N PHE A 70 -5.38 -6.49 -20.36
CA PHE A 70 -4.28 -5.56 -20.64
C PHE A 70 -4.71 -4.18 -20.18
N ARG A 71 -3.87 -3.52 -19.38
CA ARG A 71 -4.13 -2.16 -18.89
C ARG A 71 -2.88 -1.32 -19.02
N ALA A 72 -3.05 -0.09 -19.50
CA ALA A 72 -2.03 0.94 -19.55
C ALA A 72 -2.54 2.16 -18.77
N ASP A 73 -1.81 2.55 -17.73
CA ASP A 73 -2.19 3.64 -16.83
C ASP A 73 -1.14 4.76 -16.91
N GLY A 74 -1.61 6.00 -17.02
CA GLY A 74 -0.82 7.22 -17.13
C GLY A 74 -1.07 8.15 -15.95
N ALA A 75 -0.08 8.37 -15.09
CA ALA A 75 -0.21 9.21 -13.90
C ALA A 75 0.54 10.54 -14.05
N SER A 76 -0.06 11.63 -13.59
CA SER A 76 0.52 12.97 -13.68
C SER A 76 1.71 13.19 -12.74
N VAL A 77 1.77 12.44 -11.65
CA VAL A 77 2.73 12.59 -10.55
C VAL A 77 4.15 12.14 -10.88
N PHE A 78 4.31 11.27 -11.89
CA PHE A 78 5.61 10.83 -12.36
C PHE A 78 6.20 11.79 -13.40
N ALA A 79 7.53 11.77 -13.49
CA ALA A 79 8.31 12.48 -14.49
C ALA A 79 7.90 12.08 -15.92
N ARG A 80 8.17 12.95 -16.91
CA ARG A 80 7.64 12.83 -18.28
C ARG A 80 7.94 11.47 -18.95
N ASN A 81 9.09 10.88 -18.63
CA ASN A 81 9.57 9.58 -19.10
C ASN A 81 8.91 8.36 -18.42
N HIS A 82 8.28 8.52 -17.26
CA HIS A 82 7.73 7.42 -16.46
C HIS A 82 6.21 7.51 -16.21
N LYS A 83 5.50 8.39 -16.94
CA LYS A 83 4.06 8.59 -16.76
C LYS A 83 3.24 7.32 -16.96
N TRP A 84 3.62 6.48 -17.92
CA TRP A 84 2.86 5.29 -18.30
C TRP A 84 3.41 4.00 -17.69
N GLY A 85 2.52 3.19 -17.11
CA GLY A 85 2.78 1.83 -16.64
C GLY A 85 1.87 0.83 -17.36
N PHE A 86 2.37 -0.39 -17.60
CA PHE A 86 1.66 -1.46 -18.30
C PHE A 86 1.48 -2.67 -17.39
N PHE A 87 0.23 -3.11 -17.22
CA PHE A 87 -0.17 -4.06 -16.20
C PHE A 87 -1.04 -5.17 -16.80
N PRO A 88 -0.43 -6.18 -17.45
CA PRO A 88 -1.15 -7.32 -18.00
C PRO A 88 -1.54 -8.33 -16.92
N SER A 89 -2.59 -9.09 -17.16
CA SER A 89 -2.93 -10.26 -16.35
C SER A 89 -3.58 -11.36 -17.18
N VAL A 90 -3.36 -12.59 -16.74
CA VAL A 90 -3.96 -13.80 -17.32
C VAL A 90 -4.51 -14.67 -16.20
N ALA A 91 -5.66 -15.28 -16.43
CA ALA A 91 -6.24 -16.27 -15.53
C ALA A 91 -6.82 -17.43 -16.33
N LEU A 92 -6.64 -18.63 -15.79
CA LEU A 92 -7.19 -19.88 -16.32
C LEU A 92 -7.98 -20.56 -15.20
N ALA A 93 -9.12 -21.11 -15.54
CA ALA A 93 -9.86 -22.00 -14.65
C ALA A 93 -10.34 -23.24 -15.40
N TRP A 94 -10.29 -24.38 -14.72
CA TRP A 94 -10.75 -25.66 -15.23
C TRP A 94 -11.72 -26.29 -14.24
N ASN A 95 -12.99 -26.38 -14.64
CA ASN A 95 -14.02 -27.06 -13.88
C ASN A 95 -14.07 -28.55 -14.27
N MET A 96 -13.31 -29.36 -13.53
CA MET A 96 -13.25 -30.81 -13.72
C MET A 96 -14.59 -31.51 -13.49
N ALA A 97 -15.48 -30.94 -12.67
CA ALA A 97 -16.80 -31.55 -12.42
C ALA A 97 -17.68 -31.68 -13.69
N GLU A 98 -17.36 -30.93 -14.75
CA GLU A 98 -18.02 -31.05 -16.05
C GLU A 98 -17.39 -32.11 -16.97
N GLU A 99 -16.28 -32.72 -16.57
CA GLU A 99 -15.60 -33.76 -17.35
C GLU A 99 -16.33 -35.09 -17.36
N LYS A 100 -16.23 -35.82 -18.48
CA LYS A 100 -16.88 -37.13 -18.64
C LYS A 100 -16.43 -38.13 -17.58
N PHE A 101 -15.17 -38.05 -17.15
CA PHE A 101 -14.63 -38.92 -16.11
C PHE A 101 -15.19 -38.62 -14.71
N MET A 102 -15.70 -37.41 -14.47
CA MET A 102 -16.36 -37.03 -13.22
C MET A 102 -17.85 -37.34 -13.20
N ALA A 103 -18.44 -37.78 -14.32
CA ALA A 103 -19.87 -38.11 -14.39
C ALA A 103 -20.34 -39.07 -13.27
N PRO A 104 -19.59 -40.13 -12.88
CA PRO A 104 -20.01 -41.01 -11.78
C PRO A 104 -20.07 -40.33 -10.40
N LEU A 105 -19.40 -39.19 -10.22
CA LEU A 105 -19.29 -38.46 -8.96
C LEU A 105 -20.10 -37.16 -8.94
N LYS A 106 -20.73 -36.77 -10.06
CA LYS A 106 -21.39 -35.46 -10.22
C LYS A 106 -22.49 -35.19 -9.19
N ASP A 107 -23.22 -36.23 -8.77
CA ASP A 107 -24.26 -36.12 -7.73
C ASP A 107 -23.70 -35.79 -6.34
N LYS A 108 -22.45 -36.20 -6.08
CA LYS A 108 -21.76 -35.94 -4.80
C LYS A 108 -20.90 -34.69 -4.88
N MET A 109 -20.40 -34.35 -6.06
CA MET A 109 -19.43 -33.27 -6.29
C MET A 109 -19.86 -32.44 -7.51
N GLN A 110 -20.55 -31.34 -7.23
CA GLN A 110 -21.12 -30.44 -8.25
C GLN A 110 -20.07 -29.48 -8.82
N MET A 111 -19.03 -29.19 -8.04
CA MET A 111 -17.93 -28.33 -8.49
C MET A 111 -16.61 -28.89 -8.00
N LEU A 112 -15.65 -28.93 -8.93
CA LEU A 112 -14.24 -29.16 -8.67
C LEU A 112 -13.48 -28.30 -9.67
N LYS A 113 -13.10 -27.10 -9.24
CA LYS A 113 -12.54 -26.08 -10.12
C LYS A 113 -11.14 -25.72 -9.68
N TRP A 114 -10.17 -25.96 -10.55
CA TRP A 114 -8.83 -25.40 -10.39
C TRP A 114 -8.79 -24.00 -11.02
N ARG A 115 -8.09 -23.08 -10.36
CA ARG A 115 -7.84 -21.72 -10.82
C ARG A 115 -6.35 -21.42 -10.74
N VAL A 116 -5.84 -20.71 -11.74
CA VAL A 116 -4.53 -20.06 -11.67
C VAL A 116 -4.66 -18.67 -12.28
N SER A 117 -4.10 -17.67 -11.62
CA SER A 117 -3.96 -16.34 -12.18
C SER A 117 -2.55 -15.81 -11.96
N TYR A 118 -2.07 -15.05 -12.95
CA TYR A 118 -0.82 -14.33 -12.89
C TYR A 118 -1.04 -12.95 -13.49
N GLY A 119 -0.73 -11.91 -12.74
CA GLY A 119 -0.99 -10.56 -13.21
C GLY A 119 -0.21 -9.49 -12.49
N GLN A 120 -0.20 -8.32 -13.11
CA GLN A 120 0.42 -7.12 -12.58
C GLN A 120 -0.62 -6.03 -12.32
N THR A 121 -0.37 -5.22 -11.31
CA THR A 121 -1.10 -3.98 -11.02
C THR A 121 -0.12 -2.89 -10.62
N GLY A 122 -0.45 -1.65 -10.95
CA GLY A 122 0.37 -0.47 -10.65
C GLY A 122 -0.18 0.35 -9.52
N ASN A 123 0.72 0.95 -8.75
CA ASN A 123 0.41 2.00 -7.79
C ASN A 123 1.21 3.27 -8.15
N SER A 124 0.52 4.42 -8.15
CA SER A 124 1.09 5.74 -8.38
C SER A 124 0.86 6.69 -7.21
N ASP A 125 0.32 6.21 -6.10
CA ASP A 125 0.08 7.05 -4.94
C ASP A 125 1.41 7.32 -4.22
N ILE A 126 1.89 8.54 -4.33
CA ILE A 126 3.13 9.01 -3.71
C ILE A 126 2.89 10.12 -2.68
N GLY A 127 1.62 10.48 -2.40
CA GLY A 127 1.24 11.58 -1.51
C GLY A 127 1.68 12.99 -1.94
N GLU A 128 2.65 13.09 -2.86
CA GLU A 128 3.22 14.31 -3.40
C GLU A 128 3.43 14.21 -4.93
N ASN A 129 4.57 14.68 -5.44
CA ASN A 129 4.89 14.73 -6.84
C ASN A 129 6.40 14.49 -7.07
N ALA A 130 6.78 13.84 -8.16
CA ALA A 130 8.17 13.66 -8.58
C ALA A 130 8.88 14.96 -9.02
N PHE A 131 8.15 16.05 -9.27
CA PHE A 131 8.72 17.33 -9.70
C PHE A 131 9.29 18.15 -8.54
N ALA A 132 10.32 18.94 -8.84
CA ALA A 132 10.84 19.94 -7.93
C ALA A 132 9.74 20.93 -7.50
N ALA A 133 9.82 21.39 -6.25
CA ALA A 133 8.95 22.42 -5.73
C ALA A 133 9.77 23.46 -4.97
N TYR A 134 9.24 24.68 -4.91
CA TYR A 134 9.85 25.81 -4.23
C TYR A 134 8.83 26.45 -3.30
N TYR A 135 9.31 27.11 -2.26
CA TYR A 135 8.49 27.93 -1.37
C TYR A 135 9.13 29.30 -1.20
N ALA A 136 8.31 30.28 -0.86
CA ALA A 136 8.75 31.64 -0.58
C ALA A 136 8.65 31.90 0.93
N SER A 137 9.69 32.51 1.50
CA SER A 137 9.75 32.83 2.93
C SER A 137 10.66 34.04 3.16
N PRO A 138 10.48 34.82 4.24
CA PRO A 138 11.48 35.82 4.64
C PRO A 138 12.88 35.21 4.70
N ALA A 139 13.83 35.83 3.98
CA ALA A 139 15.21 35.36 3.85
C ALA A 139 16.18 36.25 4.62
N TRP A 140 15.99 37.57 4.57
CA TRP A 140 16.75 38.55 5.34
C TRP A 140 15.92 39.81 5.59
N SER A 141 16.41 40.68 6.46
CA SER A 141 15.80 41.98 6.74
C SER A 141 16.49 43.08 5.92
N ASN A 142 15.69 44.00 5.38
CA ASN A 142 16.18 45.26 4.82
C ASN A 142 16.72 46.19 5.92
N HIS A 143 17.36 47.29 5.51
CA HIS A 143 17.87 48.32 6.43
C HIS A 143 16.77 48.95 7.32
N ASP A 144 15.52 48.94 6.85
CA ASP A 144 14.33 49.41 7.57
C ASP A 144 13.65 48.31 8.41
N ASN A 145 14.32 47.16 8.63
CA ASN A 145 13.80 45.96 9.26
C ASN A 145 12.60 45.30 8.55
N SER A 146 12.25 45.70 7.32
CA SER A 146 11.23 44.99 6.55
C SER A 146 11.76 43.63 6.06
N PRO A 147 10.95 42.55 6.11
CA PRO A 147 11.38 41.24 5.62
C PRO A 147 11.43 41.23 4.09
N VAL A 148 12.55 40.76 3.53
CA VAL A 148 12.68 40.45 2.11
C VAL A 148 12.37 38.98 1.89
N ILE A 149 11.44 38.72 0.99
CA ILE A 149 11.02 37.36 0.65
C ILE A 149 12.04 36.74 -0.33
N GLY A 150 12.63 35.63 0.06
CA GLY A 150 13.44 34.78 -0.81
C GLY A 150 12.68 33.54 -1.26
N VAL A 151 13.23 32.85 -2.26
CA VAL A 151 12.70 31.58 -2.78
C VAL A 151 13.67 30.47 -2.43
N PHE A 152 13.13 29.39 -1.87
CA PHE A 152 13.89 28.25 -1.38
C PHE A 152 13.35 26.96 -1.99
N PRO A 153 14.22 25.97 -2.24
CA PRO A 153 13.77 24.67 -2.72
C PRO A 153 13.03 23.95 -1.57
N ASN A 154 11.84 23.44 -1.86
CA ASN A 154 11.00 22.65 -0.95
C ASN A 154 11.19 21.14 -1.17
N ARG A 155 11.35 20.74 -2.43
CA ARG A 155 11.46 19.34 -2.84
C ARG A 155 12.36 19.20 -4.05
N LEU A 156 13.15 18.13 -4.08
CA LEU A 156 13.96 17.77 -5.23
C LEU A 156 13.16 16.97 -6.26
N GLU A 157 13.47 17.18 -7.53
CA GLU A 157 12.97 16.35 -8.61
C GLU A 157 13.61 14.95 -8.58
N ASN A 158 12.83 13.93 -8.89
CA ASN A 158 13.34 12.60 -9.22
C ASN A 158 12.84 12.16 -10.60
N PRO A 159 13.65 12.35 -11.67
CA PRO A 159 13.25 11.99 -13.04
C PRO A 159 13.17 10.47 -13.26
N ASP A 160 13.75 9.68 -12.37
CA ASP A 160 13.78 8.22 -12.45
C ASP A 160 12.67 7.54 -11.62
N LEU A 161 11.83 8.34 -10.94
CA LEU A 161 10.71 7.81 -10.17
C LEU A 161 9.68 7.17 -11.11
N LYS A 162 9.40 5.89 -10.88
CA LYS A 162 8.48 5.06 -11.68
C LYS A 162 7.43 4.38 -10.81
N TRP A 163 6.47 3.73 -11.48
CA TRP A 163 5.37 2.98 -10.86
C TRP A 163 5.85 1.89 -9.89
N GLU A 164 5.19 1.82 -8.73
CA GLU A 164 5.25 0.62 -7.88
C GLU A 164 4.42 -0.47 -8.55
N THR A 165 5.00 -1.65 -8.75
CA THR A 165 4.35 -2.74 -9.49
C THR A 165 4.16 -3.94 -8.59
N THR A 166 2.90 -4.30 -8.35
CA THR A 166 2.54 -5.56 -7.72
C THR A 166 2.43 -6.64 -8.79
N THR A 167 3.17 -7.74 -8.65
CA THR A 167 3.04 -8.95 -9.46
C THR A 167 2.54 -10.08 -8.58
N GLU A 168 1.45 -10.72 -8.96
CA GLU A 168 0.78 -11.72 -8.14
C GLU A 168 0.53 -13.01 -8.92
N LEU A 169 0.91 -14.13 -8.31
CA LEU A 169 0.50 -15.48 -8.69
C LEU A 169 -0.51 -15.98 -7.65
N ASN A 170 -1.68 -16.44 -8.09
CA ASN A 170 -2.67 -17.09 -7.23
C ASN A 170 -3.04 -18.45 -7.82
N LEU A 171 -3.05 -19.47 -6.97
CA LEU A 171 -3.48 -20.84 -7.27
C LEU A 171 -4.69 -21.14 -6.38
N GLY A 172 -5.81 -21.55 -6.98
CA GLY A 172 -7.06 -21.80 -6.27
C GLY A 172 -7.63 -23.17 -6.59
N LEU A 173 -8.28 -23.77 -5.59
CA LEU A 173 -9.10 -24.97 -5.73
C LEU A 173 -10.45 -24.73 -5.05
N ASP A 174 -11.51 -24.69 -5.85
CA ASP A 174 -12.88 -24.59 -5.36
C ASP A 174 -13.57 -25.94 -5.46
N VAL A 175 -14.24 -26.34 -4.38
CA VAL A 175 -15.00 -27.59 -4.29
C VAL A 175 -16.40 -27.29 -3.80
N SER A 176 -17.40 -27.91 -4.42
CA SER A 176 -18.77 -27.92 -3.91
C SER A 176 -19.34 -29.32 -3.98
N MET A 177 -19.91 -29.78 -2.86
CA MET A 177 -20.39 -31.13 -2.66
C MET A 177 -21.82 -31.15 -2.11
N PHE A 178 -22.50 -32.27 -2.36
CA PHE A 178 -23.84 -32.59 -1.87
C PHE A 178 -24.86 -31.46 -2.13
N ASN A 179 -24.90 -30.93 -3.35
CA ASN A 179 -25.75 -29.80 -3.77
C ASN A 179 -25.46 -28.51 -2.99
N GLY A 180 -24.18 -28.25 -2.75
CA GLY A 180 -23.72 -27.03 -2.07
C GLY A 180 -23.95 -27.03 -0.56
N PHE A 181 -24.16 -28.20 0.05
CA PHE A 181 -24.18 -28.34 1.51
C PHE A 181 -22.78 -28.20 2.11
N ILE A 182 -21.74 -28.51 1.34
CA ILE A 182 -20.35 -28.25 1.70
C ILE A 182 -19.71 -27.56 0.52
N SER A 183 -19.19 -26.36 0.73
CA SER A 183 -18.38 -25.65 -0.27
C SER A 183 -17.10 -25.17 0.37
N ALA A 184 -15.97 -25.43 -0.27
CA ALA A 184 -14.67 -25.03 0.22
C ALA A 184 -13.87 -24.35 -0.89
N SER A 185 -13.05 -23.38 -0.52
CA SER A 185 -12.03 -22.79 -1.38
C SER A 185 -10.70 -22.86 -0.66
N PHE A 186 -9.69 -23.34 -1.36
CA PHE A 186 -8.30 -23.29 -0.93
C PHE A 186 -7.52 -22.44 -1.91
N GLU A 187 -6.78 -21.46 -1.41
CA GLU A 187 -5.94 -20.59 -2.23
C GLU A 187 -4.52 -20.53 -1.69
N TYR A 188 -3.56 -20.49 -2.60
CA TYR A 188 -2.18 -20.11 -2.34
C TYR A 188 -1.88 -18.88 -3.18
N TYR A 189 -1.32 -17.84 -2.56
CA TYR A 189 -0.88 -16.66 -3.26
C TYR A 189 0.60 -16.37 -3.01
N ASN A 190 1.23 -15.76 -4.02
CA ASN A 190 2.55 -15.19 -3.94
C ASN A 190 2.53 -13.82 -4.62
N LYS A 191 2.61 -12.78 -3.81
CA LYS A 191 2.54 -11.37 -4.20
C LYS A 191 3.90 -10.73 -3.99
N VAL A 192 4.47 -10.18 -5.06
CA VAL A 192 5.73 -9.43 -5.03
C VAL A 192 5.44 -7.99 -5.42
N ILE A 193 5.74 -7.05 -4.52
CA ILE A 193 5.63 -5.62 -4.79
C ILE A 193 7.03 -5.12 -5.09
N SER A 194 7.24 -4.64 -6.31
CA SER A 194 8.52 -4.12 -6.77
C SER A 194 8.48 -2.61 -6.92
N ASP A 195 9.65 -1.98 -6.84
CA ASP A 195 9.83 -0.55 -7.00
C ASP A 195 8.99 0.25 -5.99
N LEU A 196 9.05 -0.17 -4.71
CA LEU A 196 8.25 0.41 -3.62
C LEU A 196 8.42 1.93 -3.53
N LEU A 197 7.32 2.67 -3.55
CA LEU A 197 7.35 4.14 -3.49
C LEU A 197 7.49 4.61 -2.04
N SER A 198 8.57 5.35 -1.74
CA SER A 198 8.77 5.92 -0.40
C SER A 198 9.73 7.10 -0.38
N MET A 199 9.67 7.89 0.69
CA MET A 199 10.65 8.92 0.98
C MET A 199 11.98 8.27 1.38
N LYS A 200 13.01 8.53 0.57
CA LYS A 200 14.38 8.10 0.81
C LYS A 200 15.18 9.24 1.40
N ALA A 201 15.85 8.99 2.52
CA ALA A 201 16.77 9.94 3.13
C ALA A 201 17.98 10.19 2.23
N LEU A 202 18.35 11.46 2.08
CA LEU A 202 19.54 11.89 1.37
C LEU A 202 20.65 12.13 2.39
N ASN A 203 21.85 11.62 2.08
CA ASN A 203 23.03 11.95 2.86
C ASN A 203 23.54 13.33 2.44
N SER A 204 22.86 14.38 2.89
CA SER A 204 23.12 15.76 2.48
C SER A 204 23.16 16.71 3.68
N TYR A 205 24.04 17.71 3.61
CA TYR A 205 24.07 18.87 4.51
C TYR A 205 23.11 19.99 4.07
N HIS A 206 22.32 19.78 3.01
CA HIS A 206 21.34 20.73 2.52
C HIS A 206 20.03 20.67 3.31
N ASN A 207 19.22 21.73 3.20
CA ASN A 207 17.90 21.82 3.85
C ASN A 207 16.91 20.75 3.38
N ILE A 208 17.13 20.12 2.21
CA ILE A 208 16.32 19.00 1.74
C ILE A 208 17.06 17.69 2.05
N SER A 209 16.49 16.92 2.97
CA SER A 209 17.05 15.67 3.46
C SER A 209 16.31 14.43 2.96
N PHE A 210 15.27 14.57 2.12
CA PHE A 210 14.50 13.46 1.57
C PHE A 210 14.12 13.67 0.11
N VAL A 211 13.96 12.57 -0.63
CA VAL A 211 13.39 12.55 -1.97
C VAL A 211 12.49 11.33 -2.15
N MET A 212 11.38 11.48 -2.87
CA MET A 212 10.54 10.33 -3.25
C MET A 212 11.32 9.45 -4.23
N ALA A 213 11.44 8.15 -3.93
CA ALA A 213 12.20 7.19 -4.73
C ALA A 213 11.58 5.79 -4.68
N ASN A 214 11.98 4.93 -5.61
CA ASN A 214 11.71 3.50 -5.55
C ASN A 214 12.76 2.85 -4.61
N ILE A 215 12.33 2.25 -3.50
CA ILE A 215 13.23 1.85 -2.39
C ILE A 215 13.45 0.34 -2.21
N GLY A 216 12.92 -0.49 -3.11
CA GLY A 216 13.17 -1.94 -3.09
C GLY A 216 11.97 -2.78 -3.48
N LYS A 217 11.97 -4.03 -3.01
CA LYS A 217 10.97 -5.05 -3.30
C LYS A 217 10.60 -5.84 -2.06
N THR A 218 9.31 -6.12 -1.91
CA THR A 218 8.77 -6.95 -0.84
C THR A 218 7.96 -8.11 -1.39
N GLN A 219 7.78 -9.13 -0.55
CA GLN A 219 6.97 -10.29 -0.87
C GLN A 219 6.03 -10.60 0.28
N SER A 220 4.79 -10.88 -0.07
CA SER A 220 3.80 -11.52 0.79
C SER A 220 3.35 -12.82 0.13
N ARG A 221 3.34 -13.91 0.88
CA ARG A 221 2.81 -15.19 0.40
C ARG A 221 2.07 -15.90 1.50
N GLY A 222 1.04 -16.65 1.14
CA GLY A 222 0.14 -17.21 2.13
C GLY A 222 -0.77 -18.28 1.60
N PHE A 223 -1.52 -18.87 2.53
CA PHE A 223 -2.62 -19.75 2.22
C PHE A 223 -3.90 -19.16 2.79
N GLU A 224 -4.98 -19.32 2.04
CA GLU A 224 -6.33 -18.98 2.47
C GLU A 224 -7.22 -20.20 2.29
N PHE A 225 -8.03 -20.46 3.31
CA PHE A 225 -9.00 -21.53 3.29
C PHE A 225 -10.33 -20.99 3.77
N THR A 226 -11.38 -21.24 2.99
CA THR A 226 -12.74 -20.93 3.36
C THR A 226 -13.58 -22.19 3.25
N LEU A 227 -14.36 -22.49 4.29
CA LEU A 227 -15.32 -23.58 4.32
C LEU A 227 -16.68 -23.03 4.69
N ASN A 228 -17.68 -23.30 3.86
CA ASN A 228 -19.07 -22.96 4.10
C ASN A 228 -19.85 -24.28 4.16
N THR A 229 -20.60 -24.50 5.23
CA THR A 229 -21.47 -25.68 5.36
C THR A 229 -22.91 -25.30 5.69
N LYS A 230 -23.85 -26.05 5.14
CA LYS A 230 -25.28 -26.00 5.51
C LYS A 230 -25.57 -27.21 6.39
N ASN A 231 -25.37 -27.06 7.70
CA ASN A 231 -25.45 -28.18 8.64
C ASN A 231 -26.90 -28.66 8.82
N ILE A 232 -27.85 -27.72 8.95
CA ILE A 232 -29.27 -28.03 9.10
C ILE A 232 -30.07 -27.08 8.20
N THR A 233 -31.01 -27.63 7.43
CA THR A 233 -31.94 -26.85 6.60
C THR A 233 -33.36 -27.40 6.80
N ARG A 234 -34.08 -26.87 7.80
CA ARG A 234 -35.47 -27.22 8.13
C ARG A 234 -36.35 -25.97 8.12
N LYS A 235 -37.66 -26.13 7.94
CA LYS A 235 -38.63 -25.01 7.88
C LYS A 235 -38.55 -24.02 9.05
N LYS A 236 -38.26 -24.52 10.26
CA LYS A 236 -38.22 -23.71 11.49
C LYS A 236 -36.81 -23.44 12.00
N PHE A 237 -35.79 -24.04 11.40
CA PHE A 237 -34.42 -23.92 11.87
C PHE A 237 -33.44 -24.19 10.73
N SER A 238 -32.56 -23.22 10.48
CA SER A 238 -31.46 -23.33 9.55
C SER A 238 -30.18 -23.01 10.29
N TRP A 239 -29.14 -23.79 10.03
CA TRP A 239 -27.80 -23.56 10.58
C TRP A 239 -26.79 -23.69 9.45
N THR A 240 -26.03 -22.62 9.25
CA THR A 240 -24.84 -22.59 8.40
C THR A 240 -23.60 -22.30 9.24
N THR A 241 -22.46 -22.83 8.82
CA THR A 241 -21.15 -22.49 9.40
C THR A 241 -20.26 -21.97 8.31
N ASP A 242 -19.66 -20.80 8.55
CA ASP A 242 -18.68 -20.20 7.68
C ASP A 242 -17.36 -20.11 8.47
N PHE A 243 -16.35 -20.84 8.01
CA PHE A 243 -15.04 -20.91 8.62
C PHE A 243 -14.01 -20.35 7.63
N THR A 244 -13.19 -19.42 8.10
CA THR A 244 -12.09 -18.84 7.32
C THR A 244 -10.79 -19.01 8.08
N PHE A 245 -9.73 -19.35 7.36
CA PHE A 245 -8.39 -19.49 7.89
C PHE A 245 -7.39 -18.89 6.91
N THR A 246 -6.52 -18.02 7.41
CA THR A 246 -5.51 -17.34 6.60
C THR A 246 -4.16 -17.40 7.31
N THR A 247 -3.11 -17.65 6.55
CA THR A 247 -1.72 -17.49 6.99
C THR A 247 -0.97 -16.70 5.95
N TYR A 248 -0.02 -15.86 6.38
CA TYR A 248 0.80 -15.07 5.49
C TYR A 248 2.22 -14.95 6.05
N LYS A 249 3.17 -14.73 5.14
CA LYS A 249 4.56 -14.43 5.49
C LYS A 249 5.07 -13.30 4.62
N ASP A 250 5.42 -12.22 5.29
CA ASP A 250 5.94 -11.00 4.70
C ASP A 250 7.45 -10.91 4.86
N ARG A 251 8.16 -10.51 3.81
CA ARG A 251 9.60 -10.26 3.84
C ARG A 251 10.06 -9.25 2.81
N TRP A 252 11.21 -8.63 3.09
CA TRP A 252 11.99 -7.94 2.07
C TRP A 252 12.62 -8.96 1.11
N LEU A 253 12.57 -8.65 -0.19
CA LEU A 253 13.34 -9.36 -1.21
C LEU A 253 14.56 -8.54 -1.63
N GLU A 254 14.40 -7.22 -1.71
CA GLU A 254 15.42 -6.28 -2.13
C GLU A 254 15.22 -4.96 -1.39
N ARG A 255 16.30 -4.31 -1.00
CA ARG A 255 16.29 -2.96 -0.40
C ARG A 255 17.13 -2.03 -1.26
N ALA A 256 16.91 -0.73 -1.15
CA ALA A 256 17.74 0.26 -1.82
C ALA A 256 19.22 0.02 -1.56
N VAL A 257 20.07 0.18 -2.59
CA VAL A 257 21.52 -0.10 -2.52
C VAL A 257 22.22 0.71 -1.43
N ASP A 258 21.72 1.91 -1.15
CA ASP A 258 22.24 2.81 -0.13
C ASP A 258 21.44 2.78 1.18
N TRP A 259 20.55 1.79 1.35
CA TRP A 259 19.91 1.54 2.64
C TRP A 259 20.96 1.16 3.67
N LYS A 260 21.06 1.97 4.72
CA LYS A 260 21.93 1.71 5.87
C LYS A 260 21.06 1.32 7.05
N PRO A 261 21.09 0.05 7.49
CA PRO A 261 20.35 -0.35 8.68
C PRO A 261 20.85 0.41 9.90
N ASN A 262 19.95 0.68 10.83
CA ASN A 262 20.34 1.05 12.18
C ASN A 262 21.13 -0.11 12.84
N VAL A 263 21.88 0.18 13.91
CA VAL A 263 22.71 -0.83 14.61
C VAL A 263 21.89 -2.04 15.11
N TYR A 264 20.60 -1.84 15.34
CA TYR A 264 19.65 -2.86 15.81
C TYR A 264 18.83 -3.51 14.68
N GLU A 265 19.02 -3.11 13.43
CA GLU A 265 18.35 -3.66 12.26
C GLU A 265 19.25 -4.66 11.52
N SER A 266 18.63 -5.69 10.96
CA SER A 266 19.24 -6.69 10.10
C SER A 266 18.60 -6.69 8.71
N THR A 267 19.37 -7.09 7.71
CA THR A 267 18.89 -7.29 6.33
C THR A 267 17.79 -8.36 6.24
N THR A 268 17.74 -9.28 7.21
CA THR A 268 16.77 -10.38 7.27
C THR A 268 15.50 -10.04 8.04
N ASP A 269 15.38 -8.84 8.58
CA ASP A 269 14.23 -8.46 9.40
C ASP A 269 12.93 -8.44 8.59
N PRO A 270 11.80 -8.84 9.20
CA PRO A 270 10.47 -8.66 8.64
C PRO A 270 10.17 -7.23 8.18
N ILE A 271 9.17 -7.08 7.32
CA ILE A 271 8.83 -5.76 6.73
C ILE A 271 8.44 -4.73 7.79
N ARG A 272 7.85 -5.18 8.90
CA ARG A 272 7.27 -4.34 9.95
C ARG A 272 7.85 -4.68 11.33
N SER A 273 9.16 -4.93 11.38
CA SER A 273 9.84 -5.16 12.65
C SER A 273 9.68 -3.98 13.59
N ILE A 274 9.31 -4.27 14.84
CA ILE A 274 9.29 -3.29 15.93
C ILE A 274 10.50 -3.55 16.81
N PHE A 275 11.33 -2.53 16.96
CA PHE A 275 12.49 -2.56 17.85
C PHE A 275 12.18 -1.72 19.08
N ALA A 276 12.35 -2.32 20.25
CA ALA A 276 12.15 -1.65 21.53
C ALA A 276 13.33 -1.93 22.46
N ARG A 277 13.67 -0.93 23.27
CA ARG A 277 14.63 -1.12 24.36
C ARG A 277 14.02 -2.10 25.36
N THR A 278 14.74 -3.15 25.70
CA THR A 278 14.34 -4.03 26.79
C THR A 278 14.96 -3.55 28.09
N THR A 279 14.16 -3.51 29.15
CA THR A 279 14.69 -3.26 30.49
C THR A 279 15.26 -4.54 31.06
N THR A 280 16.44 -4.46 31.68
CA THR A 280 16.99 -5.56 32.48
C THR A 280 16.26 -5.75 33.82
N GLY A 281 15.19 -5.00 34.09
CA GLY A 281 14.47 -4.93 35.36
C GLY A 281 14.74 -3.63 36.12
N ILE A 282 14.16 -3.51 37.30
CA ILE A 282 14.39 -2.38 38.22
C ILE A 282 15.56 -2.74 39.13
N LEU A 283 16.57 -1.87 39.21
CA LEU A 283 17.74 -2.03 40.07
C LEU A 283 17.28 -2.15 41.53
N GLN A 284 17.69 -3.22 42.21
CA GLN A 284 17.43 -3.39 43.64
C GLN A 284 18.49 -2.66 44.48
N ILE A 285 18.16 -2.33 45.73
CA ILE A 285 18.98 -1.51 46.63
C ILE A 285 20.42 -2.05 46.81
N GLU A 286 20.62 -3.36 46.67
CA GLU A 286 21.91 -4.04 46.85
C GLU A 286 22.66 -4.33 45.52
N GLU A 287 22.09 -3.98 44.36
CA GLU A 287 22.72 -4.23 43.06
C GLU A 287 23.58 -3.04 42.58
N THR A 288 24.78 -3.32 42.07
CA THR A 288 25.64 -2.32 41.40
C THR A 288 25.49 -2.36 39.88
N LEU A 289 25.60 -1.18 39.24
CA LEU A 289 25.33 -0.94 37.80
C LEU A 289 26.24 -1.66 36.80
N LEU A 290 27.27 -2.39 37.23
CA LEU A 290 28.43 -2.73 36.41
C LEU A 290 28.24 -3.85 35.36
N GLN A 291 27.03 -4.37 35.11
CA GLN A 291 26.88 -5.50 34.17
C GLN A 291 25.57 -5.57 33.37
N ARG A 292 24.88 -4.45 33.14
CA ARG A 292 23.61 -4.45 32.38
C ARG A 292 23.81 -3.85 30.98
N VAL A 293 24.19 -4.70 30.02
CA VAL A 293 24.17 -4.38 28.59
C VAL A 293 22.72 -4.42 28.09
N MET A 294 22.25 -3.32 27.52
CA MET A 294 20.91 -3.18 26.97
C MET A 294 20.85 -3.91 25.61
N TYR A 295 20.02 -4.95 25.52
CA TYR A 295 19.79 -5.67 24.25
C TYR A 295 18.48 -5.19 23.61
N LEU A 296 18.54 -4.90 22.31
CA LEU A 296 17.39 -4.63 21.44
C LEU A 296 17.03 -5.91 20.69
N PHE A 297 15.75 -6.27 20.66
CA PHE A 297 15.24 -7.43 19.92
C PHE A 297 14.08 -7.00 19.01
N SER A 298 13.90 -7.70 17.89
CA SER A 298 12.74 -7.58 17.00
C SER A 298 11.55 -8.34 17.60
N ILE A 299 10.44 -7.65 17.85
CA ILE A 299 9.17 -8.30 18.20
C ILE A 299 8.49 -8.71 16.89
N ASN A 300 8.41 -10.02 16.64
CA ASN A 300 7.69 -10.57 15.49
C ASN A 300 6.32 -11.06 15.96
N TYR A 301 5.24 -10.43 15.49
CA TYR A 301 3.91 -11.03 15.58
C TYR A 301 3.82 -12.15 14.53
N LYS A 302 3.55 -13.38 14.99
CA LYS A 302 3.26 -14.54 14.14
C LYS A 302 1.81 -14.51 13.68
#